data_AF-A0A916WTR5-F1
#
_entry.id   AF-A0A916WTR5-F1
#
_cell.length_a   1.000
_cell.length_b   1.000
_cell.length_c   1.000
_cell.angle_alpha   90.00
_cell.angle_beta   90.00
_cell.angle_gamma   90.00
#
_symmetry.space_group_name_H-M   'P 1'
#
loop_
_entity.id
_entity.type
_entity.pdbx_description
1 polymer ?
#
loop_
_entity_poly.entity_id
_entity_poly.type
_entity_poly.pdbx_seq_one_letter_code
_entity_poly.pdbx_strand_id
1 'polypeptide(L)'
;MTDYIPGFANHVSTEAVPGALPVGRNAPQRPAFGLYTEQLSGTAFTAPRHENRRSWLYRMRPTAEHPAFTRYDGAPRFAPGTSDAPLAPNRLRWDPVAEPAPGTDLVDGMTTMLANRDPAELEGVAVHVYAANRDMTNRVFVDADGELLFLPQAGRLTLLTEMGRIDIAPGQVALIPRGVRFRALLPDGTARGYVAENHGALFRLPDLGPIGANGLANPRDFETPVAWFEDRDAATDVIQKFMGSLWTTTLDHSPLDVVAWHGNLAPWRYDLSRFNTINTVSFDHPDPSIFTVLTSPSDVPGRANADFVIFPPRWMVAEDTFRPPWFHRNVMSEAMGLIHGAYDAKAEGFRPGGLSLHNLMAGHGPDHASWQAASQAELKPHRIEGTMAFMIESCWPYRPTSYALDHAQLDYDAVWSDFPKAVLP
;
A
#
# COMPACT_ATOMS: atom_id res chain seq x y z
N MET A 1 -24.91 -4.01 2.07
CA MET A 1 -23.60 -4.23 2.73
C MET A 1 -22.82 -5.18 1.86
N THR A 2 -21.53 -4.93 1.72
CA THR A 2 -20.61 -5.84 1.02
C THR A 2 -20.16 -6.88 2.05
N ASP A 3 -20.43 -8.16 1.79
CA ASP A 3 -20.04 -9.22 2.71
C ASP A 3 -18.55 -9.56 2.51
N TYR A 4 -17.86 -9.86 3.63
CA TYR A 4 -16.44 -10.20 3.64
C TYR A 4 -16.21 -11.50 4.39
N ILE A 5 -15.13 -12.19 4.01
CA ILE A 5 -14.65 -13.42 4.62
C ILE A 5 -13.36 -13.09 5.40
N PRO A 6 -13.36 -13.24 6.74
CA PRO A 6 -12.20 -12.89 7.55
C PRO A 6 -11.07 -13.94 7.45
N GLY A 7 -9.82 -13.48 7.60
CA GLY A 7 -8.63 -14.30 7.74
C GLY A 7 -7.58 -14.06 6.64
N PHE A 8 -6.44 -13.49 7.04
CA PHE A 8 -5.31 -13.20 6.16
C PHE A 8 -4.80 -14.45 5.43
N ALA A 9 -4.73 -14.36 4.10
CA ALA A 9 -4.23 -15.42 3.22
C ALA A 9 -4.92 -16.80 3.37
N ASN A 10 -6.15 -16.83 3.88
CA ASN A 10 -6.96 -18.05 3.95
C ASN A 10 -7.19 -18.65 2.56
N HIS A 11 -7.40 -19.97 2.50
CA HIS A 11 -7.98 -20.59 1.32
C HIS A 11 -9.50 -20.35 1.33
N VAL A 12 -9.95 -19.38 0.55
CA VAL A 12 -11.34 -18.97 0.43
C VAL A 12 -12.03 -19.75 -0.68
N SER A 13 -13.34 -19.95 -0.55
CA SER A 13 -14.22 -20.48 -1.61
C SER A 13 -15.52 -19.69 -1.56
N THR A 14 -15.86 -19.02 -2.65
CA THR A 14 -17.05 -18.16 -2.73
C THR A 14 -17.65 -18.20 -4.13
N GLU A 15 -18.97 -18.09 -4.20
CA GLU A 15 -19.73 -18.07 -5.45
C GLU A 15 -20.85 -17.04 -5.35
N ALA A 16 -21.00 -16.20 -6.38
CA ALA A 16 -22.11 -15.26 -6.51
C ALA A 16 -23.39 -15.96 -6.98
N VAL A 17 -23.24 -17.10 -7.67
CA VAL A 17 -24.34 -17.96 -8.14
C VAL A 17 -24.15 -19.36 -7.54
N PRO A 18 -25.13 -19.87 -6.77
CA PRO A 18 -25.02 -21.19 -6.16
C PRO A 18 -24.71 -22.30 -7.15
N GLY A 19 -23.72 -23.14 -6.82
CA GLY A 19 -23.28 -24.26 -7.66
C GLY A 19 -22.32 -23.88 -8.80
N ALA A 20 -21.78 -22.65 -8.80
CA ALA A 20 -20.78 -22.22 -9.77
C ALA A 20 -19.40 -22.83 -9.49
N LEU A 21 -19.06 -23.09 -8.22
CA LEU A 21 -17.83 -23.79 -7.87
C LEU A 21 -17.93 -25.29 -8.17
N PRO A 22 -16.99 -25.86 -8.96
CA PRO A 22 -16.90 -27.29 -9.12
C PRO A 22 -16.51 -27.99 -7.82
N VAL A 23 -17.14 -29.14 -7.56
CA VAL A 23 -16.86 -29.93 -6.35
C VAL A 23 -15.83 -31.02 -6.64
N GLY A 24 -14.78 -31.07 -5.81
CA GLY A 24 -13.76 -32.12 -5.80
C GLY A 24 -12.74 -32.08 -6.95
N ARG A 25 -12.73 -31.02 -7.76
CA ARG A 25 -11.75 -30.79 -8.84
C ARG A 25 -11.74 -29.30 -9.21
N ASN A 26 -10.64 -28.82 -9.81
CA ASN A 26 -10.55 -27.43 -10.25
C ASN A 26 -10.98 -27.25 -11.72
N ALA A 27 -10.61 -28.19 -12.60
CA ALA A 27 -10.84 -28.09 -14.04
C ALA A 27 -11.80 -29.20 -14.52
N PRO A 28 -13.12 -29.07 -14.31
CA PRO A 28 -14.09 -30.00 -14.88
C PRO A 28 -14.12 -29.85 -16.41
N GLN A 29 -14.46 -30.94 -17.12
CA GLN A 29 -14.62 -30.90 -18.58
C GLN A 29 -15.69 -29.88 -19.03
N ARG A 30 -16.72 -29.67 -18.21
CA ARG A 30 -17.81 -28.72 -18.41
C ARG A 30 -18.03 -27.98 -17.10
N PRO A 31 -17.42 -26.80 -16.89
CA PRO A 31 -17.70 -25.99 -15.71
C PRO A 31 -19.18 -25.62 -15.66
N ALA A 32 -19.70 -25.38 -14.45
CA ALA A 32 -21.09 -25.00 -14.25
C ALA A 32 -21.43 -23.76 -15.10
N PHE A 33 -22.66 -23.70 -15.60
CA PHE A 33 -23.18 -22.58 -16.41
C PHE A 33 -22.41 -22.28 -17.71
N GLY A 34 -21.49 -23.16 -18.14
CA GLY A 34 -20.63 -22.90 -19.29
C GLY A 34 -19.51 -21.89 -19.01
N LEU A 35 -19.20 -21.65 -17.73
CA LEU A 35 -18.08 -20.80 -17.32
C LEU A 35 -16.74 -21.36 -17.83
N TYR A 36 -15.72 -20.51 -17.86
CA TYR A 36 -14.34 -20.87 -18.14
C TYR A 36 -13.57 -20.99 -16.84
N THR A 37 -12.78 -22.06 -16.74
CA THR A 37 -11.84 -22.25 -15.63
C THR A 37 -10.53 -21.56 -15.96
N GLU A 38 -10.09 -20.66 -15.09
CA GLU A 38 -8.83 -19.94 -15.21
C GLU A 38 -8.07 -20.02 -13.88
N GLN A 39 -6.74 -20.10 -13.92
CA GLN A 39 -5.93 -20.03 -12.72
C GLN A 39 -5.07 -18.77 -12.75
N LEU A 40 -5.21 -17.93 -11.73
CA LEU A 40 -4.27 -16.87 -11.42
C LEU A 40 -3.21 -17.42 -10.47
N SER A 41 -1.96 -17.47 -10.93
CA SER A 41 -0.80 -17.92 -10.15
C SER A 41 0.03 -16.72 -9.72
N GLY A 42 0.03 -16.41 -8.43
CA GLY A 42 0.77 -15.28 -7.85
C GLY A 42 2.19 -15.62 -7.44
N THR A 43 2.53 -16.92 -7.39
CA THR A 43 3.87 -17.43 -7.09
C THR A 43 4.24 -18.57 -8.03
N ALA A 44 5.53 -18.92 -8.08
CA ALA A 44 5.98 -20.12 -8.78
C ALA A 44 5.23 -21.38 -8.32
N PHE A 45 4.97 -22.31 -9.23
CA PHE A 45 4.24 -23.55 -8.92
C PHE A 45 4.88 -24.38 -7.82
N THR A 46 6.21 -24.34 -7.72
CA THR A 46 7.02 -25.09 -6.76
C THR A 46 7.29 -24.32 -5.47
N ALA A 47 6.73 -23.12 -5.29
CA ALA A 47 6.86 -22.38 -4.04
C ALA A 47 6.39 -23.25 -2.85
N PRO A 48 7.09 -23.23 -1.71
CA PRO A 48 6.65 -23.92 -0.51
C PRO A 48 5.19 -23.62 -0.19
N ARG A 49 4.43 -24.59 0.31
CA ARG A 49 2.97 -24.45 0.46
C ARG A 49 2.53 -23.21 1.27
N HIS A 50 3.30 -22.81 2.26
CA HIS A 50 3.01 -21.63 3.09
C HIS A 50 3.26 -20.29 2.36
N GLU A 51 4.10 -20.30 1.33
CA GLU A 51 4.36 -19.16 0.44
C GLU A 51 3.56 -19.22 -0.86
N ASN A 52 3.12 -20.41 -1.29
CA ASN A 52 2.39 -20.58 -2.53
C ASN A 52 1.07 -19.81 -2.52
N ARG A 53 0.86 -18.92 -3.50
CA ARG A 53 -0.36 -18.12 -3.67
C ARG A 53 -0.96 -18.32 -5.05
N ARG A 54 -2.21 -18.76 -5.10
CA ARG A 54 -2.97 -18.97 -6.33
C ARG A 54 -4.47 -18.93 -6.08
N SER A 55 -5.21 -18.60 -7.13
CA SER A 55 -6.67 -18.69 -7.15
C SER A 55 -7.18 -19.25 -8.46
N TRP A 56 -8.25 -20.04 -8.37
CA TRP A 56 -9.01 -20.53 -9.51
C TRP A 56 -10.25 -19.65 -9.66
N LEU A 57 -10.46 -19.17 -10.88
CA LEU A 57 -11.53 -18.27 -11.27
C LEU A 57 -12.46 -19.01 -12.23
N TYR A 58 -13.76 -18.89 -12.02
CA TYR A 58 -14.80 -19.42 -12.89
C TYR A 58 -15.56 -18.23 -13.47
N ARG A 59 -15.21 -17.87 -14.71
CA ARG A 59 -15.56 -16.58 -15.33
C ARG A 59 -16.34 -16.75 -16.63
N MET A 60 -17.03 -15.70 -17.07
CA MET A 60 -17.89 -15.76 -18.26
C MET A 60 -17.09 -15.80 -19.56
N ARG A 61 -15.96 -15.10 -19.65
CA ARG A 61 -15.03 -15.09 -20.79
C ARG A 61 -13.58 -15.18 -20.31
N PRO A 62 -12.71 -15.96 -20.97
CA PRO A 62 -11.32 -16.13 -20.52
C PRO A 62 -10.53 -14.83 -20.70
N THR A 63 -9.59 -14.53 -19.79
CA THR A 63 -8.77 -13.30 -19.89
C THR A 63 -7.92 -13.22 -21.15
N ALA A 64 -7.63 -14.37 -21.77
CA ALA A 64 -6.88 -14.50 -23.01
C ALA A 64 -7.65 -13.97 -24.24
N GLU A 65 -8.97 -13.76 -24.14
CA GLU A 65 -9.78 -13.15 -25.19
C GLU A 65 -9.63 -11.62 -25.16
N HIS A 66 -8.53 -11.13 -25.75
CA HIS A 66 -8.31 -9.68 -25.90
C HIS A 66 -7.54 -9.35 -27.18
N PRO A 67 -7.75 -8.16 -27.78
CA PRO A 67 -6.92 -7.64 -28.86
C PRO A 67 -5.50 -7.30 -28.40
N ALA A 68 -4.62 -6.97 -29.34
CA ALA A 68 -3.28 -6.47 -29.00
C ALA A 68 -3.36 -5.19 -28.14
N PHE A 69 -2.43 -5.04 -27.21
CA PHE A 69 -2.25 -3.83 -26.44
C PHE A 69 -1.49 -2.76 -27.24
N THR A 70 -1.87 -1.49 -27.06
CA THR A 70 -1.16 -0.32 -27.56
C THR A 70 -0.71 0.56 -26.41
N ARG A 71 0.20 1.51 -26.66
CA ARG A 71 0.67 2.45 -25.64
C ARG A 71 -0.50 3.25 -25.02
N TYR A 72 -0.44 3.48 -23.72
CA TYR A 72 -1.35 4.40 -23.02
C TYR A 72 -0.57 5.59 -22.45
N ASP A 73 -0.92 6.81 -22.89
CA ASP A 73 -0.21 8.04 -22.51
C ASP A 73 -1.05 8.99 -21.64
N GLY A 74 -2.24 8.57 -21.20
CA GLY A 74 -3.18 9.40 -20.43
C GLY A 74 -2.76 9.70 -18.99
N ALA A 75 -1.78 8.97 -18.44
CA ALA A 75 -1.28 9.11 -17.09
C ALA A 75 0.24 9.38 -17.06
N PRO A 76 0.71 10.55 -17.54
CA PRO A 76 2.13 10.83 -17.75
C PRO A 76 2.96 10.88 -16.46
N ARG A 77 2.32 10.98 -15.29
CA ARG A 77 2.99 10.98 -13.98
C ARG A 77 3.02 9.60 -13.32
N PHE A 78 2.39 8.59 -13.92
CA PHE A 78 2.37 7.24 -13.38
C PHE A 78 3.47 6.40 -14.06
N ALA A 79 4.47 6.02 -13.26
CA ALA A 79 5.69 5.34 -13.68
C ALA A 79 6.48 6.07 -14.79
N PRO A 80 6.80 7.37 -14.65
CA PRO A 80 7.59 8.11 -15.64
C PRO A 80 9.08 7.72 -15.63
N GLY A 81 9.50 6.79 -14.77
CA GLY A 81 10.88 6.55 -14.41
C GLY A 81 11.38 7.49 -13.31
N THR A 82 12.57 7.19 -12.77
CA THR A 82 13.25 8.03 -11.77
C THR A 82 14.24 9.00 -12.44
N SER A 83 14.71 10.01 -11.70
CA SER A 83 15.75 10.89 -12.24
C SER A 83 17.08 10.15 -12.51
N ASP A 84 17.62 10.34 -13.72
CA ASP A 84 18.94 9.83 -14.12
C ASP A 84 20.10 10.63 -13.49
N ALA A 85 19.82 11.83 -12.99
CA ALA A 85 20.83 12.67 -12.36
C ALA A 85 21.29 12.06 -11.02
N PRO A 86 22.55 12.31 -10.60
CA PRO A 86 23.02 11.96 -9.27
C PRO A 86 22.10 12.58 -8.20
N LEU A 87 21.60 11.75 -7.28
CA LEU A 87 20.76 12.19 -6.18
C LEU A 87 21.63 12.74 -5.04
N ALA A 88 21.40 14.00 -4.65
CA ALA A 88 21.99 14.52 -3.43
C ALA A 88 21.43 13.77 -2.20
N PRO A 89 22.24 13.44 -1.18
CA PRO A 89 21.80 12.69 0.00
C PRO A 89 21.02 13.56 0.99
N ASN A 90 20.26 14.55 0.49
CA ASN A 90 19.46 15.44 1.29
C ASN A 90 18.19 14.73 1.76
N ARG A 91 17.69 15.17 2.91
CA ARG A 91 16.37 14.78 3.41
C ARG A 91 15.33 15.50 2.57
N LEU A 92 14.26 14.81 2.19
CA LEU A 92 13.21 15.40 1.36
C LEU A 92 11.86 15.35 2.07
N ARG A 93 11.04 16.38 1.86
CA ARG A 93 9.66 16.46 2.35
C ARG A 93 8.79 17.13 1.29
N TRP A 94 7.55 16.67 1.19
CA TRP A 94 6.56 17.13 0.22
C TRP A 94 5.27 17.49 0.91
N ASP A 95 4.65 18.56 0.43
CA ASP A 95 3.26 18.88 0.69
C ASP A 95 2.31 17.87 0.03
N PRO A 96 1.04 17.83 0.46
CA PRO A 96 0.00 17.09 -0.23
C PRO A 96 -0.07 17.47 -1.71
N VAL A 97 -0.26 16.46 -2.57
CA VAL A 97 -0.42 16.69 -4.01
C VAL A 97 -1.61 17.62 -4.28
N ALA A 98 -1.45 18.49 -5.26
CA ALA A 98 -2.48 19.43 -5.69
C ALA A 98 -3.74 18.71 -6.19
N GLU A 99 -4.87 19.42 -6.17
CA GLU A 99 -6.11 18.93 -6.77
C GLU A 99 -5.91 18.61 -8.26
N PRO A 100 -6.48 17.49 -8.76
CA PRO A 100 -6.31 17.10 -10.15
C PRO A 100 -7.20 17.93 -11.07
N ALA A 101 -6.89 17.92 -12.37
CA ALA A 101 -7.74 18.55 -13.37
C ALA A 101 -9.15 17.92 -13.39
N PRO A 102 -10.20 18.65 -13.80
CA PRO A 102 -11.55 18.08 -13.91
C PRO A 102 -11.59 16.85 -14.83
N GLY A 103 -12.22 15.77 -14.38
CA GLY A 103 -12.40 14.56 -15.16
C GLY A 103 -11.29 13.52 -15.02
N THR A 104 -10.38 13.68 -14.05
CA THR A 104 -9.27 12.77 -13.75
C THR A 104 -9.73 11.63 -12.85
N ASP A 105 -9.62 10.39 -13.32
CA ASP A 105 -9.87 9.19 -12.51
C ASP A 105 -8.62 8.71 -11.74
N LEU A 106 -8.74 7.61 -11.01
CA LEU A 106 -7.66 7.09 -10.16
C LEU A 106 -6.35 6.82 -10.91
N VAL A 107 -6.41 6.25 -12.12
CA VAL A 107 -5.22 5.87 -12.89
C VAL A 107 -4.56 7.13 -13.44
N ASP A 108 -5.36 8.04 -13.98
CA ASP A 108 -4.88 9.27 -14.62
C ASP A 108 -4.36 10.27 -13.58
N GLY A 109 -4.87 10.17 -12.34
CA GLY A 109 -4.47 10.95 -11.17
C GLY A 109 -3.31 10.35 -10.37
N MET A 110 -2.78 9.19 -10.77
CA MET A 110 -1.66 8.54 -10.10
C MET A 110 -0.35 9.27 -10.41
N THR A 111 0.45 9.54 -9.38
CA THR A 111 1.76 10.19 -9.48
C THR A 111 2.80 9.37 -8.73
N THR A 112 3.78 8.83 -9.44
CA THR A 112 4.92 8.14 -8.84
C THR A 112 5.86 9.16 -8.22
N MET A 113 6.06 9.06 -6.90
CA MET A 113 6.96 9.94 -6.16
C MET A 113 8.35 9.34 -6.05
N LEU A 114 8.42 8.08 -5.60
CA LEU A 114 9.65 7.39 -5.25
C LEU A 114 9.65 5.97 -5.83
N ALA A 115 10.81 5.48 -6.28
CA ALA A 115 11.03 4.06 -6.61
C ALA A 115 12.49 3.70 -6.33
N ASN A 116 12.78 2.44 -5.96
CA ASN A 116 14.13 2.03 -5.58
C ASN A 116 14.79 0.97 -6.50
N ARG A 117 14.00 0.19 -7.23
CA ARG A 117 14.46 -0.87 -8.16
C ARG A 117 13.62 -0.84 -9.43
N ASP A 118 14.13 -1.47 -10.49
CA ASP A 118 13.37 -1.64 -11.72
C ASP A 118 12.35 -2.78 -11.52
N PRO A 119 11.07 -2.63 -11.91
CA PRO A 119 10.07 -3.68 -11.74
C PRO A 119 10.46 -5.01 -12.40
N ALA A 120 11.33 -5.00 -13.44
CA ALA A 120 11.85 -6.20 -14.08
C ALA A 120 12.78 -7.03 -13.17
N GLU A 121 13.33 -6.43 -12.12
CA GLU A 121 14.19 -7.11 -11.14
C GLU A 121 13.39 -7.96 -10.16
N LEU A 122 12.05 -7.79 -10.09
CA LEU A 122 11.17 -8.46 -9.13
C LEU A 122 11.63 -8.26 -7.68
N GLU A 123 12.16 -7.08 -7.41
CA GLU A 123 12.57 -6.56 -6.11
C GLU A 123 12.18 -5.09 -6.05
N GLY A 124 12.12 -4.55 -4.85
CA GLY A 124 11.87 -3.14 -4.61
C GLY A 124 10.40 -2.81 -4.44
N VAL A 125 10.17 -1.50 -4.35
CA VAL A 125 8.87 -0.89 -4.12
C VAL A 125 8.87 0.52 -4.71
N ALA A 126 7.74 0.91 -5.27
CA ALA A 126 7.45 2.30 -5.62
C ALA A 126 6.39 2.87 -4.66
N VAL A 127 6.50 4.17 -4.37
CA VAL A 127 5.51 4.92 -3.59
C VAL A 127 4.87 5.96 -4.52
N HIS A 128 3.56 5.82 -4.68
CA HIS A 128 2.73 6.72 -5.45
C HIS A 128 1.81 7.51 -4.54
N VAL A 129 1.42 8.69 -5.01
CA VAL A 129 0.27 9.44 -4.49
C VAL A 129 -0.79 9.51 -5.57
N TYR A 130 -2.07 9.51 -5.20
CA TYR A 130 -3.16 9.71 -6.15
C TYR A 130 -4.05 10.87 -5.72
N ALA A 131 -4.59 11.56 -6.70
CA ALA A 131 -5.71 12.48 -6.53
C ALA A 131 -6.66 12.35 -7.72
N ALA A 132 -7.93 12.07 -7.45
CA ALA A 132 -8.95 11.82 -8.47
C ALA A 132 -10.27 12.53 -8.15
N ASN A 133 -11.01 12.88 -9.19
CA ASN A 133 -12.32 13.56 -9.11
C ASN A 133 -13.36 12.96 -10.08
N ARG A 134 -13.13 11.74 -10.55
CA ARG A 134 -14.02 11.00 -11.44
C ARG A 134 -13.91 9.49 -11.19
N ASP A 135 -15.04 8.80 -11.28
CA ASP A 135 -15.07 7.35 -11.36
C ASP A 135 -14.37 6.82 -12.61
N MET A 136 -13.64 5.72 -12.48
CA MET A 136 -13.26 4.94 -13.64
C MET A 136 -14.53 4.38 -14.30
N THR A 137 -14.88 4.88 -15.49
CA THR A 137 -16.09 4.48 -16.22
C THR A 137 -15.70 3.70 -17.47
N ASN A 138 -16.26 2.50 -17.66
CA ASN A 138 -15.95 1.63 -18.81
C ASN A 138 -14.45 1.39 -19.04
N ARG A 139 -13.70 1.34 -17.94
CA ARG A 139 -12.31 0.91 -17.94
C ARG A 139 -11.98 0.15 -16.67
N VAL A 140 -10.97 -0.68 -16.73
CA VAL A 140 -10.33 -1.35 -15.59
C VAL A 140 -8.83 -1.13 -15.67
N PHE A 141 -8.15 -1.33 -14.55
CA PHE A 141 -6.71 -1.30 -14.45
C PHE A 141 -6.19 -2.63 -13.91
N VAL A 142 -5.01 -3.04 -14.37
CA VAL A 142 -4.26 -4.17 -13.86
C VAL A 142 -2.79 -3.80 -13.78
N ASP A 143 -2.15 -4.15 -12.67
CA ASP A 143 -0.70 -3.99 -12.53
C ASP A 143 -0.01 -5.35 -12.66
N ALA A 144 0.80 -5.51 -13.72
CA ALA A 144 1.61 -6.69 -13.91
C ALA A 144 2.96 -6.61 -13.18
N ASP A 145 3.34 -5.44 -12.67
CA ASP A 145 4.65 -5.19 -12.08
C ASP A 145 4.68 -5.46 -10.58
N GLY A 146 3.57 -5.27 -9.87
CA GLY A 146 3.53 -5.40 -8.42
C GLY A 146 2.13 -5.60 -7.84
N GLU A 147 2.08 -5.96 -6.55
CA GLU A 147 0.85 -5.81 -5.77
C GLU A 147 0.71 -4.35 -5.31
N LEU A 148 -0.53 -3.88 -5.19
CA LEU A 148 -0.85 -2.50 -4.86
C LEU A 148 -1.50 -2.42 -3.48
N LEU A 149 -0.80 -1.82 -2.52
CA LEU A 149 -1.34 -1.47 -1.21
C LEU A 149 -1.88 -0.04 -1.23
N PHE A 150 -3.19 0.12 -1.20
CA PHE A 150 -3.90 1.41 -1.16
C PHE A 150 -4.05 1.92 0.27
N LEU A 151 -3.70 3.20 0.47
CA LEU A 151 -3.86 3.91 1.74
C LEU A 151 -4.63 5.22 1.50
N PRO A 152 -5.97 5.22 1.57
CA PRO A 152 -6.77 6.42 1.46
C PRO A 152 -6.44 7.44 2.54
N GLN A 153 -6.30 8.69 2.13
CA GLN A 153 -6.04 9.85 2.98
C GLN A 153 -7.30 10.72 3.09
N ALA A 154 -7.97 10.98 1.96
CA ALA A 154 -9.23 11.72 1.90
C ALA A 154 -10.17 11.09 0.86
N GLY A 155 -11.46 11.03 1.18
CA GLY A 155 -12.46 10.37 0.33
C GLY A 155 -12.37 8.84 0.36
N ARG A 156 -13.50 8.17 0.17
CA ARG A 156 -13.58 6.71 0.09
C ARG A 156 -13.24 6.22 -1.32
N LEU A 157 -12.79 4.97 -1.38
CA LEU A 157 -12.69 4.20 -2.62
C LEU A 157 -13.59 2.97 -2.55
N THR A 158 -14.30 2.70 -3.63
CA THR A 158 -14.88 1.38 -3.91
C THR A 158 -14.06 0.75 -5.03
N LEU A 159 -13.33 -0.31 -4.73
CA LEU A 159 -12.52 -1.09 -5.67
C LEU A 159 -13.33 -2.31 -6.11
N LEU A 160 -13.85 -2.28 -7.34
CA LEU A 160 -14.51 -3.42 -7.97
C LEU A 160 -13.44 -4.29 -8.62
N THR A 161 -13.15 -5.45 -8.03
CA THR A 161 -12.08 -6.36 -8.49
C THR A 161 -12.68 -7.58 -9.19
N GLU A 162 -11.86 -8.34 -9.91
CA GLU A 162 -12.24 -9.67 -10.42
C GLU A 162 -12.74 -10.61 -9.32
N MET A 163 -12.38 -10.40 -8.07
CA MET A 163 -12.68 -11.35 -6.98
C MET A 163 -13.75 -10.83 -6.02
N GLY A 164 -14.34 -9.67 -6.31
CA GLY A 164 -15.36 -9.05 -5.46
C GLY A 164 -15.15 -7.55 -5.25
N ARG A 165 -15.96 -6.96 -4.36
CA ARG A 165 -15.99 -5.51 -4.12
C ARG A 165 -15.35 -5.14 -2.80
N ILE A 166 -14.43 -4.18 -2.80
CA ILE A 166 -13.77 -3.68 -1.60
C ILE A 166 -14.13 -2.21 -1.40
N ASP A 167 -14.74 -1.89 -0.26
CA ASP A 167 -14.96 -0.52 0.18
C ASP A 167 -13.93 -0.16 1.25
N ILE A 168 -13.21 0.95 1.07
CA ILE A 168 -12.24 1.50 2.03
C ILE A 168 -12.40 3.00 2.22
N ALA A 169 -12.20 3.46 3.46
CA ALA A 169 -12.14 4.85 3.86
C ALA A 169 -10.75 5.19 4.45
N PRO A 170 -10.42 6.48 4.67
CA PRO A 170 -9.22 6.84 5.44
C PRO A 170 -9.18 6.13 6.80
N GLY A 171 -8.04 5.52 7.11
CA GLY A 171 -7.86 4.62 8.27
C GLY A 171 -8.05 3.14 7.96
N GLN A 172 -8.50 2.79 6.75
CA GLN A 172 -8.51 1.42 6.24
C GLN A 172 -7.54 1.31 5.07
N VAL A 173 -6.96 0.13 4.85
CA VAL A 173 -6.10 -0.15 3.70
C VAL A 173 -6.68 -1.31 2.89
N ALA A 174 -6.36 -1.38 1.61
CA ALA A 174 -6.65 -2.55 0.77
C ALA A 174 -5.45 -2.95 -0.05
N LEU A 175 -5.31 -4.24 -0.30
CA LEU A 175 -4.31 -4.78 -1.20
C LEU A 175 -4.97 -5.41 -2.41
N ILE A 176 -4.49 -5.05 -3.59
CA ILE A 176 -4.84 -5.69 -4.86
C ILE A 176 -3.62 -6.50 -5.33
N PRO A 177 -3.72 -7.84 -5.45
CA PRO A 177 -2.60 -8.65 -5.91
C PRO A 177 -2.16 -8.30 -7.33
N ARG A 178 -0.87 -8.50 -7.63
CA ARG A 178 -0.33 -8.41 -8.99
C ARG A 178 -1.21 -9.20 -9.97
N GLY A 179 -1.55 -8.58 -11.09
CA GLY A 179 -2.32 -9.20 -12.17
C GLY A 179 -3.84 -9.21 -11.97
N VAL A 180 -4.36 -8.78 -10.81
CA VAL A 180 -5.81 -8.67 -10.60
C VAL A 180 -6.35 -7.37 -11.20
N ARG A 181 -7.33 -7.49 -12.08
CA ARG A 181 -8.03 -6.35 -12.68
C ARG A 181 -8.99 -5.72 -11.67
N PHE A 182 -9.04 -4.39 -11.65
CA PHE A 182 -10.02 -3.66 -10.84
C PHE A 182 -10.48 -2.35 -11.50
N ARG A 183 -11.63 -1.85 -11.04
CA ARG A 183 -12.18 -0.53 -11.35
C ARG A 183 -12.39 0.23 -10.04
N ALA A 184 -11.92 1.47 -9.98
CA ALA A 184 -12.10 2.33 -8.81
C ALA A 184 -13.27 3.30 -9.02
N LEU A 185 -14.17 3.34 -8.04
CA LEU A 185 -15.22 4.35 -7.90
C LEU A 185 -14.91 5.24 -6.69
N LEU A 186 -15.41 6.47 -6.75
CA LEU A 186 -15.25 7.52 -5.77
C LEU A 186 -16.63 7.87 -5.16
N PRO A 187 -17.10 7.14 -4.13
CA PRO A 187 -18.41 7.39 -3.52
C PRO A 187 -18.64 8.82 -3.02
N ASP A 188 -17.55 9.55 -2.73
CA ASP A 188 -17.56 10.94 -2.28
C ASP A 188 -17.24 11.95 -3.41
N GLY A 189 -17.19 11.49 -4.66
CA GLY A 189 -16.89 12.28 -5.87
C GLY A 189 -15.41 12.62 -6.05
N THR A 190 -14.62 12.63 -4.98
CA THR A 190 -13.17 12.86 -5.01
C THR A 190 -12.46 11.91 -4.05
N ALA A 191 -11.19 11.58 -4.35
CA ALA A 191 -10.35 10.81 -3.44
C ALA A 191 -8.87 11.19 -3.58
N ARG A 192 -8.14 11.12 -2.48
CA ARG A 192 -6.68 11.24 -2.41
C ARG A 192 -6.08 10.21 -1.47
N GLY A 193 -4.85 9.82 -1.72
CA GLY A 193 -4.13 8.90 -0.85
C GLY A 193 -2.81 8.47 -1.44
N TYR A 194 -2.33 7.34 -0.92
CA TYR A 194 -1.04 6.76 -1.28
C TYR A 194 -1.25 5.35 -1.84
N VAL A 195 -0.30 4.90 -2.66
CA VAL A 195 -0.19 3.50 -3.06
C VAL A 195 1.26 3.06 -2.93
N ALA A 196 1.50 1.99 -2.19
CA ALA A 196 2.77 1.28 -2.24
C ALA A 196 2.64 0.14 -3.26
N GLU A 197 3.43 0.20 -4.32
CA GLU A 197 3.51 -0.83 -5.35
C GLU A 197 4.72 -1.72 -5.07
N ASN A 198 4.48 -2.93 -4.56
CA ASN A 198 5.53 -3.86 -4.20
C ASN A 198 5.87 -4.78 -5.38
N HIS A 199 7.11 -4.69 -5.86
CA HIS A 199 7.64 -5.49 -6.98
C HIS A 199 8.26 -6.82 -6.50
N GLY A 200 8.55 -6.91 -5.20
CA GLY A 200 9.23 -8.03 -4.56
C GLY A 200 8.34 -9.22 -4.20
N ALA A 201 8.77 -9.96 -3.18
CA ALA A 201 7.98 -11.02 -2.57
C ALA A 201 6.68 -10.46 -1.98
N LEU A 202 5.61 -11.24 -2.01
CA LEU A 202 4.29 -10.78 -1.58
C LEU A 202 4.28 -10.34 -0.10
N PHE A 203 3.53 -9.28 0.21
CA PHE A 203 3.29 -8.82 1.57
C PHE A 203 2.68 -9.95 2.41
N ARG A 204 3.22 -10.12 3.62
CA ARG A 204 2.79 -11.09 4.64
C ARG A 204 2.81 -10.45 6.02
N LEU A 205 2.15 -11.09 6.98
CA LEU A 205 2.30 -10.74 8.38
C LEU A 205 3.76 -10.95 8.82
N PRO A 206 4.32 -10.06 9.67
CA PRO A 206 5.67 -10.22 10.20
C PRO A 206 5.74 -11.41 11.15
N ASP A 207 6.94 -11.99 11.27
CA ASP A 207 7.22 -12.96 12.32
C ASP A 207 7.18 -12.24 13.68
N LEU A 208 6.37 -12.72 14.61
CA LEU A 208 6.09 -12.02 15.88
C LEU A 208 7.20 -12.14 16.93
N GLY A 209 8.14 -13.09 16.76
CA GLY A 209 9.23 -13.31 17.71
C GLY A 209 8.71 -13.44 19.15
N PRO A 210 9.27 -12.69 20.12
CA PRO A 210 8.84 -12.70 21.52
C PRO A 210 7.41 -12.21 21.80
N ILE A 211 6.76 -11.52 20.86
CA ILE A 211 5.33 -11.15 21.01
C ILE A 211 4.47 -12.43 21.05
N GLY A 212 4.91 -13.50 20.39
CA GLY A 212 4.32 -14.83 20.49
C GLY A 212 3.30 -15.09 19.38
N ALA A 213 2.09 -15.52 19.74
CA ALA A 213 1.10 -16.03 18.79
C ALA A 213 -0.04 -15.03 18.48
N ASN A 214 -0.06 -13.86 19.12
CA ASN A 214 -1.11 -12.85 18.96
C ASN A 214 -0.52 -11.46 19.19
N GLY A 215 -0.98 -10.45 18.45
CA GLY A 215 -0.41 -9.11 18.51
C GLY A 215 -0.33 -8.47 17.13
N LEU A 216 -0.08 -7.15 17.09
CA LEU A 216 0.04 -6.38 15.85
C LEU A 216 -1.24 -6.49 15.00
N ALA A 217 -1.11 -6.75 13.70
CA ALA A 217 -2.23 -6.99 12.81
C ALA A 217 -2.72 -8.44 12.92
N ASN A 218 -3.73 -8.69 13.76
CA ASN A 218 -4.26 -10.04 13.94
C ASN A 218 -4.88 -10.56 12.61
N PRO A 219 -4.59 -11.81 12.20
CA PRO A 219 -4.98 -12.32 10.88
C PRO A 219 -6.50 -12.34 10.67
N ARG A 220 -7.31 -12.47 11.72
CA ARG A 220 -8.78 -12.47 11.64
C ARG A 220 -9.35 -11.17 11.08
N ASP A 221 -8.65 -10.06 11.29
CA ASP A 221 -9.20 -8.74 11.00
C ASP A 221 -8.95 -8.30 9.54
N PHE A 222 -8.28 -9.13 8.75
CA PHE A 222 -8.16 -9.00 7.29
C PHE A 222 -9.40 -9.60 6.62
N GLU A 223 -10.02 -8.83 5.73
CA GLU A 223 -11.33 -9.12 5.15
C GLU A 223 -11.21 -9.25 3.63
N THR A 224 -11.45 -10.46 3.11
CA THR A 224 -11.47 -10.76 1.67
C THR A 224 -12.89 -10.65 1.12
N PRO A 225 -13.14 -10.03 -0.03
CA PRO A 225 -14.50 -9.84 -0.53
C PRO A 225 -15.13 -11.17 -0.98
N VAL A 226 -16.45 -11.30 -0.87
CA VAL A 226 -17.19 -12.38 -1.53
C VAL A 226 -17.23 -12.15 -3.05
N ALA A 227 -17.40 -13.24 -3.81
CA ALA A 227 -17.53 -13.20 -5.26
C ALA A 227 -18.66 -12.24 -5.69
N TRP A 228 -18.37 -11.46 -6.74
CA TRP A 228 -19.30 -10.55 -7.39
C TRP A 228 -18.83 -10.38 -8.84
N PHE A 229 -19.77 -10.17 -9.77
CA PHE A 229 -19.46 -10.05 -11.18
C PHE A 229 -20.37 -9.05 -11.89
N GLU A 230 -19.91 -8.56 -13.04
CA GLU A 230 -20.68 -7.83 -14.04
C GLU A 230 -20.97 -8.76 -15.23
N ASP A 231 -22.24 -8.93 -15.57
CA ASP A 231 -22.66 -9.48 -16.86
C ASP A 231 -23.04 -8.30 -17.76
N ARG A 232 -22.06 -7.80 -18.51
CA ARG A 232 -22.21 -6.57 -19.30
C ARG A 232 -21.42 -6.63 -20.59
N ASP A 233 -22.14 -6.62 -21.70
CA ASP A 233 -21.58 -6.45 -23.05
C ASP A 233 -21.48 -4.95 -23.37
N ALA A 234 -20.35 -4.36 -22.99
CA ALA A 234 -20.04 -2.97 -23.27
C ALA A 234 -18.54 -2.80 -23.48
N ALA A 235 -18.19 -1.97 -24.47
CA ALA A 235 -16.80 -1.57 -24.73
C ALA A 235 -16.14 -1.13 -23.41
N THR A 236 -15.07 -1.83 -23.03
CA THR A 236 -14.36 -1.60 -21.76
C THR A 236 -12.85 -1.61 -21.99
N ASP A 237 -12.18 -0.52 -21.66
CA ASP A 237 -10.73 -0.43 -21.76
C ASP A 237 -10.06 -1.19 -20.62
N VAL A 238 -9.05 -1.99 -20.93
CA VAL A 238 -8.16 -2.63 -19.97
C VAL A 238 -6.83 -1.92 -20.05
N ILE A 239 -6.50 -1.18 -18.99
CA ILE A 239 -5.20 -0.54 -18.89
C ILE A 239 -4.29 -1.41 -18.05
N GLN A 240 -3.16 -1.78 -18.62
CA GLN A 240 -2.17 -2.62 -17.97
C GLN A 240 -0.89 -1.84 -17.75
N LYS A 241 -0.40 -1.84 -16.52
CA LYS A 241 0.99 -1.48 -16.24
C LYS A 241 1.88 -2.70 -16.42
N PHE A 242 2.93 -2.57 -17.22
CA PHE A 242 3.90 -3.61 -17.50
C PHE A 242 5.28 -3.00 -17.75
N MET A 243 6.27 -3.45 -16.98
CA MET A 243 7.66 -3.00 -16.95
C MET A 243 7.78 -1.47 -16.88
N GLY A 244 7.08 -0.86 -15.93
CA GLY A 244 7.10 0.60 -15.71
C GLY A 244 6.41 1.39 -16.81
N SER A 245 5.60 0.74 -17.65
CA SER A 245 4.96 1.34 -18.81
C SER A 245 3.48 1.03 -18.85
N LEU A 246 2.67 2.00 -19.27
CA LEU A 246 1.22 1.82 -19.39
C LEU A 246 0.81 1.44 -20.81
N TRP A 247 -0.11 0.50 -20.90
CA TRP A 247 -0.65 -0.07 -22.12
C TRP A 247 -2.17 -0.13 -22.01
N THR A 248 -2.87 -0.10 -23.14
CA THR A 248 -4.33 -0.24 -23.18
C THR A 248 -4.78 -1.16 -24.31
N THR A 249 -5.89 -1.87 -24.10
CA THR A 249 -6.67 -2.55 -25.13
C THR A 249 -8.16 -2.43 -24.79
N THR A 250 -9.04 -2.66 -25.75
CA THR A 250 -10.50 -2.55 -25.53
C THR A 250 -11.16 -3.90 -25.73
N LEU A 251 -11.92 -4.32 -24.72
CA LEU A 251 -12.81 -5.48 -24.79
C LEU A 251 -14.22 -5.03 -25.18
N ASP A 252 -15.04 -5.93 -25.70
CA ASP A 252 -16.47 -5.71 -25.97
C ASP A 252 -17.38 -6.01 -24.76
N HIS A 253 -16.79 -6.40 -23.63
CA HIS A 253 -17.46 -6.82 -22.41
C HIS A 253 -16.75 -6.29 -21.15
N SER A 254 -17.39 -6.41 -19.98
CA SER A 254 -16.70 -6.18 -18.70
C SER A 254 -15.79 -7.36 -18.34
N PRO A 255 -14.50 -7.12 -18.02
CA PRO A 255 -13.60 -8.17 -17.54
C PRO A 255 -13.76 -8.50 -16.06
N LEU A 256 -14.71 -7.86 -15.36
CA LEU A 256 -15.04 -8.16 -13.96
C LEU A 256 -16.15 -9.22 -13.90
N ASP A 257 -15.95 -10.35 -14.58
CA ASP A 257 -16.96 -11.34 -14.93
C ASP A 257 -16.74 -12.72 -14.26
N VAL A 258 -16.06 -12.72 -13.09
CA VAL A 258 -15.80 -13.93 -12.31
C VAL A 258 -16.98 -14.23 -11.41
N VAL A 259 -17.76 -15.25 -11.77
CA VAL A 259 -18.97 -15.65 -11.05
C VAL A 259 -18.64 -16.36 -9.74
N ALA A 260 -17.55 -17.12 -9.70
CA ALA A 260 -17.07 -17.80 -8.52
C ALA A 260 -15.56 -17.98 -8.53
N TRP A 261 -14.96 -18.10 -7.36
CA TRP A 261 -13.53 -18.36 -7.24
C TRP A 261 -13.18 -19.07 -5.94
N HIS A 262 -12.05 -19.78 -5.96
CA HIS A 262 -11.45 -20.34 -4.74
C HIS A 262 -9.93 -20.28 -4.77
N GLY A 263 -9.29 -20.07 -3.63
CA GLY A 263 -7.84 -19.97 -3.53
C GLY A 263 -7.37 -19.13 -2.36
N ASN A 264 -6.08 -18.83 -2.33
CA ASN A 264 -5.42 -18.06 -1.27
C ASN A 264 -4.66 -16.83 -1.81
N LEU A 265 -4.88 -16.46 -3.07
CA LEU A 265 -4.45 -15.18 -3.65
C LEU A 265 -5.69 -14.35 -3.94
N ALA A 266 -6.00 -13.38 -3.10
CA ALA A 266 -7.18 -12.54 -3.27
C ALA A 266 -6.92 -11.12 -2.76
N PRO A 267 -7.62 -10.12 -3.32
CA PRO A 267 -7.77 -8.82 -2.70
C PRO A 267 -8.28 -8.92 -1.26
N TRP A 268 -7.89 -7.97 -0.42
CA TRP A 268 -8.38 -7.88 0.94
C TRP A 268 -8.33 -6.43 1.43
N ARG A 269 -9.05 -6.14 2.51
CA ARG A 269 -8.94 -4.90 3.27
C ARG A 269 -8.61 -5.15 4.73
N TYR A 270 -8.09 -4.13 5.40
CA TYR A 270 -7.78 -4.14 6.82
C TYR A 270 -8.04 -2.77 7.44
N ASP A 271 -8.61 -2.76 8.64
CA ASP A 271 -8.89 -1.53 9.40
C ASP A 271 -7.75 -1.27 10.39
N LEU A 272 -7.01 -0.18 10.19
CA LEU A 272 -5.82 0.16 10.98
C LEU A 272 -6.16 0.42 12.45
N SER A 273 -7.42 0.77 12.77
CA SER A 273 -7.86 0.94 14.16
C SER A 273 -7.91 -0.37 14.95
N ARG A 274 -7.87 -1.53 14.28
CA ARG A 274 -7.85 -2.87 14.90
C ARG A 274 -6.45 -3.35 15.22
N PHE A 275 -5.40 -2.59 14.89
CA PHE A 275 -4.03 -2.97 15.19
C PHE A 275 -3.81 -3.08 16.70
N ASN A 276 -3.37 -4.25 17.16
CA ASN A 276 -3.03 -4.49 18.55
C ASN A 276 -1.62 -3.95 18.84
N THR A 277 -1.54 -2.64 19.01
CA THR A 277 -0.29 -1.90 19.20
C THR A 277 0.49 -2.43 20.42
N ILE A 278 1.71 -2.91 20.17
CA ILE A 278 2.68 -3.28 21.22
C ILE A 278 3.68 -2.13 21.38
N ASN A 279 4.05 -1.81 22.62
CA ASN A 279 5.00 -0.75 22.93
C ASN A 279 5.64 -1.01 24.30
N THR A 280 6.53 -0.13 24.74
CA THR A 280 7.07 -0.14 26.09
C THR A 280 5.97 0.05 27.13
N VAL A 281 6.07 -0.73 28.20
CA VAL A 281 5.30 -0.57 29.44
C VAL A 281 6.25 -0.30 30.62
N SER A 282 7.43 0.24 30.32
CA SER A 282 8.51 0.49 31.28
C SER A 282 9.23 1.81 30.96
N PHE A 283 10.34 1.77 30.23
CA PHE A 283 11.13 2.93 29.81
C PHE A 283 11.58 2.75 28.33
N ASP A 284 12.37 3.70 27.83
CA ASP A 284 12.89 3.78 26.46
C ASP A 284 11.82 3.90 25.35
N HIS A 285 12.28 4.07 24.11
CA HIS A 285 11.45 4.11 22.91
C HIS A 285 11.79 2.90 22.03
N PRO A 286 10.89 1.90 21.90
CA PRO A 286 11.14 0.72 21.07
C PRO A 286 11.36 1.07 19.59
N ASP A 287 12.13 0.23 18.90
CA ASP A 287 12.35 0.35 17.46
C ASP A 287 11.01 0.33 16.69
N PRO A 288 10.86 1.15 15.63
CA PRO A 288 9.57 1.31 14.94
C PRO A 288 9.08 0.04 14.21
N SER A 289 9.95 -0.96 14.02
CA SER A 289 9.57 -2.29 13.51
C SER A 289 8.55 -3.00 14.40
N ILE A 290 8.41 -2.60 15.68
CA ILE A 290 7.34 -3.08 16.56
C ILE A 290 5.94 -2.69 16.06
N PHE A 291 5.83 -1.74 15.12
CA PHE A 291 4.57 -1.30 14.51
C PHE A 291 4.37 -1.81 13.08
N THR A 292 5.13 -2.81 12.64
CA THR A 292 4.94 -3.43 11.32
C THR A 292 3.56 -4.08 11.21
N VAL A 293 2.79 -3.69 10.19
CA VAL A 293 1.52 -4.31 9.81
C VAL A 293 1.77 -5.45 8.82
N LEU A 294 2.56 -5.16 7.78
CA LEU A 294 2.92 -6.11 6.72
C LEU A 294 4.39 -5.94 6.34
N THR A 295 5.01 -7.05 5.96
CA THR A 295 6.38 -7.10 5.47
C THR A 295 6.47 -7.86 4.15
N SER A 296 7.26 -7.35 3.23
CA SER A 296 7.73 -8.03 2.02
C SER A 296 9.20 -8.39 2.26
N PRO A 297 9.56 -9.68 2.35
CA PRO A 297 10.95 -10.08 2.60
C PRO A 297 11.83 -9.88 1.36
N SER A 298 13.14 -9.68 1.58
CA SER A 298 14.17 -9.85 0.53
C SER A 298 14.82 -11.23 0.64
N ASP A 299 15.75 -11.54 -0.28
CA ASP A 299 16.55 -12.78 -0.24
C ASP A 299 17.52 -12.86 0.95
N VAL A 300 17.70 -11.77 1.70
CA VAL A 300 18.51 -11.75 2.92
C VAL A 300 17.61 -11.86 4.15
N PRO A 301 17.69 -12.95 4.93
CA PRO A 301 16.88 -13.12 6.13
C PRO A 301 17.05 -11.95 7.12
N GLY A 302 15.92 -11.43 7.61
CA GLY A 302 15.90 -10.27 8.53
C GLY A 302 16.05 -8.91 7.86
N ARG A 303 16.16 -8.85 6.51
CA ARG A 303 16.18 -7.61 5.74
C ARG A 303 14.96 -7.56 4.82
N ALA A 304 13.99 -6.71 5.14
CA ALA A 304 12.79 -6.57 4.33
C ALA A 304 13.09 -5.83 3.01
N ASN A 305 12.48 -6.31 1.93
CA ASN A 305 12.31 -5.54 0.71
C ASN A 305 11.47 -4.28 1.00
N ALA A 306 10.36 -4.47 1.72
CA ALA A 306 9.53 -3.37 2.20
C ALA A 306 8.81 -3.73 3.50
N ASP A 307 8.83 -2.85 4.49
CA ASP A 307 7.97 -2.92 5.66
C ASP A 307 6.92 -1.80 5.61
N PHE A 308 5.65 -2.17 5.71
CA PHE A 308 4.55 -1.24 5.95
C PHE A 308 4.32 -1.13 7.46
N VAL A 309 4.77 0.00 8.01
CA VAL A 309 4.75 0.33 9.43
C VAL A 309 3.72 1.44 9.66
N ILE A 310 2.99 1.41 10.79
CA ILE A 310 2.06 2.47 11.16
C ILE A 310 2.45 3.15 12.48
N PHE A 311 1.97 4.36 12.71
CA PHE A 311 2.11 5.07 13.98
C PHE A 311 0.71 5.42 14.50
N PRO A 312 0.02 4.46 15.13
CA PRO A 312 -1.38 4.58 15.50
C PRO A 312 -1.53 5.34 16.84
N PRO A 313 -2.78 5.66 17.25
CA PRO A 313 -3.09 6.04 18.62
C PRO A 313 -2.55 5.01 19.61
N ARG A 314 -1.86 5.47 20.67
CA ARG A 314 -1.15 4.59 21.60
C ARG A 314 -0.92 5.26 22.95
N TRP A 315 -0.79 4.44 23.99
CA TRP A 315 -0.35 4.90 25.31
C TRP A 315 1.17 5.09 25.34
N MET A 316 1.59 6.22 25.90
CA MET A 316 2.97 6.58 26.17
C MET A 316 3.15 6.60 27.69
N VAL A 317 3.85 5.60 28.20
CA VAL A 317 4.03 5.38 29.65
C VAL A 317 5.49 5.31 30.08
N ALA A 318 6.43 5.43 29.15
CA ALA A 318 7.87 5.33 29.42
C ALA A 318 8.31 6.30 30.52
N GLU A 319 8.90 5.78 31.60
CA GLU A 319 9.47 6.54 32.72
C GLU A 319 10.87 7.04 32.39
N ASP A 320 11.24 8.23 32.89
CA ASP A 320 12.57 8.86 32.71
C ASP A 320 13.14 8.79 31.27
N THR A 321 12.26 8.94 30.29
CA THR A 321 12.56 8.66 28.88
C THR A 321 12.20 9.85 27.98
N PHE A 322 13.08 10.15 27.03
CA PHE A 322 12.73 10.98 25.88
C PHE A 322 11.77 10.21 24.96
N ARG A 323 10.47 10.50 25.05
CA ARG A 323 9.40 9.70 24.43
C ARG A 323 9.23 9.81 22.91
N PRO A 324 9.55 10.93 22.23
CA PRO A 324 9.54 10.95 20.77
C PRO A 324 10.56 9.96 20.18
N PRO A 325 10.49 9.67 18.87
CA PRO A 325 11.56 8.94 18.19
C PRO A 325 12.93 9.57 18.47
N TRP A 326 13.95 8.74 18.61
CA TRP A 326 15.33 9.17 18.85
C TRP A 326 16.00 9.73 17.58
N PHE A 327 17.10 10.46 17.75
CA PHE A 327 17.92 10.88 16.59
C PHE A 327 18.56 9.67 15.93
N HIS A 328 18.35 9.50 14.63
CA HIS A 328 18.56 8.24 13.94
C HIS A 328 19.32 8.42 12.62
N ARG A 329 20.11 7.39 12.28
CA ARG A 329 20.75 7.15 10.99
C ARG A 329 20.57 5.67 10.68
N ASN A 330 19.94 5.36 9.56
CA ASN A 330 19.48 4.01 9.25
C ASN A 330 20.18 3.45 8.01
N VAL A 331 20.38 2.13 7.96
CA VAL A 331 20.76 1.45 6.71
C VAL A 331 19.57 1.28 5.76
N MET A 332 18.36 1.34 6.28
CA MET A 332 17.13 1.34 5.49
C MET A 332 16.77 2.76 5.02
N SER A 333 15.88 2.84 4.04
CA SER A 333 15.33 4.08 3.53
C SER A 333 13.88 4.24 3.97
N GLU A 334 13.58 5.38 4.57
CA GLU A 334 12.31 5.63 5.27
C GLU A 334 11.43 6.60 4.48
N ALA A 335 10.37 6.09 3.82
CA ALA A 335 9.35 6.90 3.16
C ALA A 335 8.10 7.02 4.05
N MET A 336 7.91 8.17 4.70
CA MET A 336 6.80 8.39 5.63
C MET A 336 5.64 9.16 5.00
N GLY A 337 4.41 8.76 5.31
CA GLY A 337 3.18 9.46 4.95
C GLY A 337 2.28 9.73 6.17
N LEU A 338 1.25 10.56 6.00
CA LEU A 338 0.31 10.95 7.05
C LEU A 338 -1.13 10.89 6.53
N ILE A 339 -1.95 10.02 7.12
CA ILE A 339 -3.36 9.84 6.72
C ILE A 339 -4.24 10.94 7.33
N HIS A 340 -4.13 11.16 8.63
CA HIS A 340 -4.83 12.23 9.36
C HIS A 340 -4.09 12.63 10.64
N GLY A 341 -4.42 13.79 11.20
CA GLY A 341 -3.82 14.32 12.42
C GLY A 341 -2.43 14.93 12.22
N ALA A 342 -1.58 14.81 13.24
CA ALA A 342 -0.19 15.28 13.27
C ALA A 342 0.75 14.16 13.74
N TYR A 343 2.01 14.19 13.32
CA TYR A 343 3.01 13.19 13.71
C TYR A 343 3.92 13.70 14.83
N ASP A 344 4.12 12.88 15.86
CA ASP A 344 4.77 13.26 17.13
C ASP A 344 6.19 13.84 17.00
N ALA A 345 6.92 13.49 15.92
CA ALA A 345 8.28 13.98 15.70
C ALA A 345 8.38 15.26 14.84
N LYS A 346 7.24 15.80 14.36
CA LYS A 346 7.18 16.96 13.47
C LYS A 346 6.07 17.92 13.88
N ALA A 347 6.45 19.06 14.48
CA ALA A 347 5.51 20.07 14.93
C ALA A 347 4.79 20.76 13.76
N GLU A 348 5.53 21.09 12.68
CA GLU A 348 5.00 21.80 11.51
C GLU A 348 5.56 21.26 10.18
N GLY A 349 4.87 21.60 9.08
CA GLY A 349 5.32 21.31 7.71
C GLY A 349 5.11 19.86 7.21
N PHE A 350 4.59 18.96 8.05
CA PHE A 350 4.15 17.62 7.66
C PHE A 350 2.67 17.43 8.00
N ARG A 351 1.81 17.54 6.98
CA ARG A 351 0.34 17.53 7.10
C ARG A 351 -0.28 16.34 6.37
N PRO A 352 -1.53 15.95 6.67
CA PRO A 352 -2.20 14.83 6.00
C PRO A 352 -2.12 14.95 4.46
N GLY A 353 -1.66 13.89 3.80
CA GLY A 353 -1.37 13.87 2.36
C GLY A 353 0.09 14.17 2.00
N GLY A 354 0.90 14.68 2.93
CA GLY A 354 2.32 14.91 2.73
C GLY A 354 3.14 13.62 2.72
N LEU A 355 4.38 13.71 2.24
CA LEU A 355 5.35 12.62 2.19
C LEU A 355 6.71 13.12 2.71
N SER A 356 7.53 12.27 3.29
CA SER A 356 8.95 12.57 3.50
C SER A 356 9.84 11.38 3.23
N LEU A 357 11.08 11.64 2.82
CA LEU A 357 12.11 10.65 2.59
C LEU A 357 13.34 10.96 3.44
N HIS A 358 13.71 10.00 4.29
CA HIS A 358 15.00 9.93 4.95
C HIS A 358 15.74 8.70 4.39
N ASN A 359 16.65 8.94 3.44
CA ASN A 359 17.33 7.86 2.71
C ASN A 359 18.50 7.29 3.53
N LEU A 360 19.14 6.23 3.03
CA LEU A 360 20.24 5.54 3.72
C LEU A 360 21.23 6.51 4.36
N MET A 361 21.44 6.31 5.66
CA MET A 361 22.38 7.01 6.53
C MET A 361 22.14 8.52 6.69
N ALA A 362 21.07 9.07 6.14
CA ALA A 362 20.68 10.46 6.36
C ALA A 362 20.27 10.66 7.82
N GLY A 363 20.97 11.56 8.52
CA GLY A 363 20.68 11.87 9.91
C GLY A 363 19.34 12.58 10.07
N HIS A 364 18.43 11.98 10.82
CA HIS A 364 17.10 12.51 11.08
C HIS A 364 16.71 12.31 12.56
N GLY A 365 15.53 12.74 12.93
CA GLY A 365 15.06 12.73 14.32
C GLY A 365 14.00 13.80 14.53
N PRO A 366 13.57 14.02 15.79
CA PRO A 366 12.60 15.04 16.13
C PRO A 366 13.14 16.43 15.75
N ASP A 367 12.24 17.32 15.31
CA ASP A 367 12.61 18.73 15.10
C ASP A 367 12.94 19.42 16.44
N HIS A 368 13.56 20.60 16.37
CA HIS A 368 14.02 21.32 17.55
C HIS A 368 12.88 21.61 18.55
N ALA A 369 11.70 21.98 18.05
CA ALA A 369 10.54 22.28 18.88
C ALA A 369 10.05 21.03 19.64
N SER A 370 9.95 19.89 18.94
CA SER A 370 9.54 18.62 19.52
C SER A 370 10.56 18.12 20.56
N TRP A 371 11.86 18.25 20.26
CA TRP A 371 12.92 17.93 21.20
C TRP A 371 12.84 18.78 22.48
N GLN A 372 12.69 20.09 22.33
CA GLN A 372 12.61 21.01 23.47
C GLN A 372 11.39 20.71 24.35
N ALA A 373 10.22 20.53 23.74
CA ALA A 373 8.98 20.22 24.43
C ALA A 373 9.07 18.89 25.20
N ALA A 374 9.58 17.83 24.57
CA ALA A 374 9.71 16.52 25.19
C ALA A 374 10.78 16.48 26.29
N SER A 375 11.89 17.22 26.13
CA SER A 375 12.96 17.28 27.13
C SER A 375 12.58 18.01 28.41
N GLN A 376 11.51 18.81 28.38
CA GLN A 376 11.00 19.60 29.51
C GLN A 376 9.67 19.09 30.05
N ALA A 377 9.12 18.04 29.44
CA ALA A 377 7.80 17.53 29.80
C ALA A 377 7.80 16.85 31.18
N GLU A 378 6.77 17.11 31.98
CA GLU A 378 6.48 16.28 33.15
C GLU A 378 5.91 14.93 32.68
N LEU A 379 6.62 13.84 32.95
CA LEU A 379 6.25 12.52 32.44
C LEU A 379 5.10 11.90 33.26
N LYS A 380 3.95 11.72 32.61
CA LYS A 380 2.75 11.01 33.11
C LYS A 380 2.21 10.09 32.01
N PRO A 381 1.41 9.05 32.33
CA PRO A 381 0.70 8.29 31.30
C PRO A 381 -0.09 9.22 30.39
N HIS A 382 0.22 9.19 29.09
CA HIS A 382 -0.37 10.05 28.07
C HIS A 382 -0.81 9.20 26.89
N ARG A 383 -2.01 9.42 26.37
CA ARG A 383 -2.49 8.73 25.17
C ARG A 383 -2.35 9.65 23.96
N ILE A 384 -1.56 9.23 22.97
CA ILE A 384 -1.56 9.85 21.65
C ILE A 384 -2.85 9.43 20.95
N GLU A 385 -3.61 10.41 20.46
CA GLU A 385 -4.91 10.21 19.80
C GLU A 385 -5.01 11.05 18.50
N GLY A 386 -6.04 10.79 17.69
CA GLY A 386 -6.37 11.65 16.53
C GLY A 386 -5.39 11.62 15.36
N THR A 387 -4.42 10.69 15.35
CA THR A 387 -3.36 10.62 14.34
C THR A 387 -3.21 9.22 13.75
N MET A 388 -2.78 9.16 12.50
CA MET A 388 -2.32 7.93 11.85
C MET A 388 -1.27 8.29 10.80
N ALA A 389 0.00 8.19 11.18
CA ALA A 389 1.11 8.22 10.22
C ALA A 389 1.48 6.78 9.81
N PHE A 390 2.25 6.65 8.73
CA PHE A 390 2.79 5.37 8.31
C PHE A 390 4.15 5.55 7.66
N MET A 391 4.83 4.44 7.44
CA MET A 391 6.10 4.37 6.73
C MET A 391 6.11 3.15 5.81
N ILE A 392 6.65 3.35 4.61
CA ILE A 392 7.13 2.28 3.74
C ILE A 392 8.65 2.33 3.84
N GLU A 393 9.21 1.45 4.67
CA GLU A 393 10.66 1.32 4.84
C GLU A 393 11.19 0.27 3.85
N SER A 394 12.32 0.53 3.20
CA SER A 394 12.93 -0.41 2.26
C SER A 394 14.42 -0.56 2.48
N CYS A 395 14.98 -1.75 2.23
CA CYS A 395 16.43 -1.95 2.24
C CYS A 395 17.16 -1.31 1.06
N TRP A 396 16.42 -0.77 0.09
CA TRP A 396 16.96 -0.16 -1.11
C TRP A 396 16.77 1.36 -1.11
N PRO A 397 17.75 2.14 -1.60
CA PRO A 397 17.62 3.59 -1.72
C PRO A 397 16.45 3.98 -2.61
N TYR A 398 15.54 4.79 -2.08
CA TYR A 398 14.56 5.45 -2.94
C TYR A 398 15.23 6.49 -3.84
N ARG A 399 14.90 6.45 -5.12
CA ARG A 399 15.16 7.49 -6.09
C ARG A 399 13.86 8.24 -6.37
N PRO A 400 13.82 9.56 -6.21
CA PRO A 400 12.66 10.36 -6.55
C PRO A 400 12.52 10.52 -8.07
N THR A 401 11.29 10.69 -8.53
CA THR A 401 10.99 11.12 -9.91
C THR A 401 11.33 12.61 -10.09
N SER A 402 11.44 13.08 -11.33
CA SER A 402 11.62 14.52 -11.60
C SER A 402 10.48 15.34 -11.01
N TYR A 403 9.23 14.84 -11.10
CA TYR A 403 8.09 15.48 -10.47
C TYR A 403 8.29 15.65 -8.96
N ALA A 404 8.74 14.60 -8.26
CA ALA A 404 9.01 14.69 -6.83
C ALA A 404 10.13 15.70 -6.53
N LEU A 405 11.24 15.68 -7.26
CA LEU A 405 12.34 16.63 -7.05
C LEU A 405 11.89 18.09 -7.23
N ASP A 406 11.09 18.38 -8.26
CA ASP A 406 10.62 19.72 -8.57
C ASP A 406 9.62 20.27 -7.53
N HIS A 407 9.01 19.40 -6.72
CA HIS A 407 7.99 19.76 -5.73
C HIS A 407 8.45 19.53 -4.27
N ALA A 408 9.73 19.27 -4.04
CA ALA A 408 10.27 19.13 -2.70
C ALA A 408 10.31 20.48 -1.96
N GLN A 409 10.03 20.47 -0.66
CA GLN A 409 10.22 21.63 0.21
C GLN A 409 11.72 21.92 0.35
N LEU A 410 12.15 23.13 -0.04
CA LEU A 410 13.56 23.51 -0.11
C LEU A 410 14.19 23.83 1.24
N ASP A 411 13.37 24.09 2.25
CA ASP A 411 13.77 24.54 3.59
C ASP A 411 13.64 23.46 4.66
N TYR A 412 13.44 22.19 4.26
CA TYR A 412 13.17 21.11 5.21
C TYR A 412 14.28 20.94 6.26
N ASP A 413 15.54 21.14 5.90
CA ASP A 413 16.66 21.02 6.83
C ASP A 413 16.59 22.06 7.98
N ALA A 414 15.89 23.17 7.80
CA ALA A 414 15.79 24.24 8.79
C ALA A 414 15.06 23.82 10.07
N VAL A 415 14.25 22.76 10.04
CA VAL A 415 13.54 22.26 11.24
C VAL A 415 14.50 21.68 12.29
N TRP A 416 15.75 21.37 11.90
CA TRP A 416 16.82 20.96 12.80
C TRP A 416 17.87 22.05 13.04
N SER A 417 17.57 23.30 12.71
CA SER A 417 18.41 24.42 13.13
C SER A 417 18.31 24.65 14.64
N ASP A 418 19.26 25.41 15.18
CA ASP A 418 19.20 25.97 16.54
C ASP A 418 19.32 25.01 17.72
N PHE A 419 19.67 23.72 17.50
CA PHE A 419 20.05 22.84 18.59
C PHE A 419 21.24 23.40 19.39
N PRO A 420 21.11 23.53 20.73
CA PRO A 420 22.21 24.01 21.55
C PRO A 420 23.34 22.97 21.59
N LYS A 421 24.60 23.44 21.58
CA LYS A 421 25.77 22.58 21.80
C LYS A 421 25.73 22.07 23.25
N ALA A 422 25.95 20.77 23.43
CA ALA A 422 26.13 20.18 24.75
C ALA A 422 27.29 20.84 25.52
N VAL A 423 27.06 21.14 26.79
CA VAL A 423 28.09 21.64 27.71
C VAL A 423 28.67 20.45 28.46
N LEU A 424 29.97 20.23 28.30
CA LEU A 424 30.71 19.17 28.99
C LEU A 424 31.49 19.78 30.17
N PRO A 425 31.69 19.03 31.26
CA PRO A 425 32.42 19.50 32.45
C PRO A 425 33.88 19.82 32.18
#